data_AF-A0A258RER7-F1
#
_entry.id   AF-A0A258RER7-F1
#
_cell.length_a   1.000
_cell.length_b   1.000
_cell.length_c   1.000
_cell.angle_alpha   90.00
_cell.angle_beta   90.00
_cell.angle_gamma   90.00
#
_symmetry.space_group_name_H-M   'P 1'
#
loop_
_entity.id
_entity.type
_entity.pdbx_description
1 polymer ?
#
loop_
_entity_poly.entity_id
_entity_poly.type
_entity_poly.pdbx_seq_one_letter_code
_entity_poly.pdbx_strand_id
1 'polypeptide(L)' 'MWDRIDFEPVFFAPFVSSAMKIEPEWIDDEGHLSMAYYNVLFDRAFAEALALLGLGPQYV' A
#
# COMPACT_ATOMS: atom_id res chain seq x y z
N MET A 1 6.40 -14.48 28.29
CA MET A 1 7.05 -14.73 26.98
C MET A 1 5.90 -14.69 26.00
N TRP A 2 5.76 -13.61 25.23
CA TRP A 2 4.62 -13.45 24.32
C TRP A 2 4.82 -14.47 23.21
N ASP A 3 3.97 -15.50 23.19
CA ASP A 3 3.89 -16.42 22.07
C ASP A 3 3.67 -15.57 20.82
N ARG A 4 4.66 -15.60 19.92
CA ARG A 4 4.51 -14.98 18.62
C ARG A 4 3.30 -15.66 18.00
N ILE A 5 2.26 -14.89 17.73
CA ILE A 5 1.21 -15.30 16.82
C ILE A 5 1.94 -15.77 15.57
N ASP A 6 1.86 -17.07 15.26
CA ASP A 6 2.35 -17.66 14.01
C ASP A 6 1.48 -17.11 12.88
N PHE A 7 1.66 -15.83 12.59
CA PHE A 7 1.02 -15.16 11.48
C PHE A 7 1.77 -15.62 10.23
N GLU A 8 1.28 -16.67 9.58
CA GLU A 8 1.72 -17.01 8.23
C GLU A 8 1.29 -15.86 7.31
N PRO A 9 2.24 -15.11 6.73
CA PRO A 9 1.88 -14.04 5.83
C PRO A 9 1.12 -14.62 4.64
N VAL A 10 -0.07 -14.07 4.34
CA VAL A 10 -0.86 -14.47 3.17
C VAL A 10 -0.23 -13.95 1.85
N PHE A 11 1.02 -13.48 1.90
CA PHE A 11 1.78 -12.93 0.78
C PHE A 11 3.28 -13.23 0.93
N PHE A 12 3.98 -13.30 -0.20
CA PHE A 12 5.45 -13.41 -0.20
C PHE A 12 6.08 -12.11 0.29
N ALA A 13 7.08 -12.21 1.18
CA ALA A 13 7.88 -11.08 1.60
C ALA A 13 9.13 -10.92 0.69
N PRO A 14 9.46 -9.70 0.23
CA PRO A 14 8.76 -8.44 0.49
C PRO A 14 7.40 -8.36 -0.22
N PHE A 15 6.44 -7.68 0.41
CA PHE A 15 5.16 -7.37 -0.21
C PHE A 15 5.37 -6.49 -1.45
N VAL A 16 4.66 -6.83 -2.53
CA VAL A 16 4.58 -6.03 -3.75
C VAL A 16 3.12 -5.68 -3.97
N SER A 17 2.81 -4.39 -4.05
CA SER A 17 1.45 -3.92 -4.31
C SER A 17 0.98 -4.30 -5.72
N SER A 18 -0.32 -4.15 -5.95
CA SER A 18 -0.85 -4.08 -7.30
C SER A 18 -0.22 -2.92 -8.09
N ALA A 19 -0.20 -3.05 -9.42
CA ALA A 19 0.21 -1.96 -10.29
C ALA A 19 -0.82 -0.84 -10.24
N MET A 20 -0.37 0.38 -9.93
CA MET A 20 -1.26 1.53 -9.77
C MET A 20 -1.22 2.44 -10.99
N LYS A 21 -2.40 2.89 -11.40
CA LYS A 21 -2.53 3.91 -12.44
C LYS A 21 -2.14 5.29 -11.88
N ILE A 22 -1.38 6.03 -12.67
CA ILE A 22 -1.10 7.45 -12.43
C ILE A 22 -2.19 8.27 -13.12
N GLU A 23 -2.80 9.19 -12.39
CA GLU A 23 -3.81 10.08 -12.96
C GLU A 23 -3.16 11.27 -13.65
N PRO A 24 -3.69 11.73 -14.81
CA PRO A 24 -3.12 12.85 -15.55
C PRO A 24 -2.96 14.13 -14.71
N GLU A 25 -3.89 14.40 -13.80
CA GLU A 25 -3.87 15.55 -12.91
C GLU A 25 -2.78 15.50 -11.82
N TRP A 26 -2.08 14.38 -11.69
CA TRP A 26 -0.96 14.24 -10.74
C TRP A 26 0.38 14.60 -11.37
N ILE A 27 0.40 14.77 -12.68
CA ILE A 27 1.60 15.16 -13.43
C ILE A 27 1.77 16.67 -13.30
N ASP A 28 2.94 17.10 -12.88
CA ASP A 28 3.31 18.51 -12.83
C ASP A 28 3.54 19.09 -14.24
N ASP A 29 3.71 20.41 -14.31
CA ASP A 29 3.93 21.11 -15.58
C ASP A 29 5.23 20.66 -16.27
N GLU A 30 6.18 20.08 -15.52
CA GLU A 30 7.43 19.50 -16.00
C GLU A 30 7.28 18.07 -16.54
N GLY A 31 6.09 17.46 -16.42
CA GLY A 31 5.80 16.13 -16.94
C GLY A 31 6.20 14.98 -16.00
N HIS A 32 6.57 15.28 -14.76
CA HIS A 32 6.86 14.28 -13.74
C HIS A 32 5.66 14.07 -12.82
N LEU A 33 5.63 12.93 -12.14
CA LEU A 33 4.68 12.76 -11.04
C LEU A 33 5.01 13.77 -9.94
N SER A 34 4.04 14.60 -9.58
CA SER A 34 4.22 15.55 -8.49
C SER A 34 4.52 14.82 -7.18
N MET A 35 5.47 15.37 -6.43
CA MET A 35 5.96 14.78 -5.18
C MET A 35 4.85 14.51 -4.15
N ALA A 36 3.77 15.29 -4.18
CA ALA A 36 2.64 15.10 -3.27
C ALA A 36 1.91 13.77 -3.49
N TYR A 37 1.85 13.28 -4.74
CA TYR A 37 1.05 12.10 -5.08
C TYR A 37 1.79 10.77 -4.91
N TYR A 38 3.11 10.78 -4.67
CA TYR A 38 3.82 9.57 -4.23
C TYR A 38 3.26 9.01 -2.93
N ASN A 39 2.91 9.89 -1.99
CA ASN A 39 2.32 9.46 -0.71
C ASN A 39 0.96 8.77 -0.92
N VAL A 40 0.20 9.17 -1.94
CA VAL A 40 -1.07 8.50 -2.29
C VAL A 40 -0.82 7.07 -2.76
N LEU A 41 0.20 6.84 -3.57
CA LEU A 41 0.58 5.49 -4.01
C LEU A 41 1.04 4.63 -2.83
N PHE A 42 1.86 5.18 -1.94
CA PHE A 42 2.32 4.45 -0.76
C PHE A 42 1.19 4.13 0.22
N ASP A 43 0.27 5.06 0.46
CA ASP A 43 -0.88 4.85 1.34
C ASP A 43 -1.79 3.73 0.81
N ARG A 44 -2.05 3.71 -0.51
CA ARG A 44 -2.80 2.63 -1.17
C ARG A 44 -2.08 1.28 -1.04
N ALA A 45 -0.77 1.25 -1.25
CA ALA A 45 0.02 0.02 -1.15
C ALA A 45 0.02 -0.51 0.29
N PHE A 46 0.09 0.40 1.25
CA PHE A 46 0.01 0.07 2.67
C PHE A 46 -1.37 -0.47 3.04
N ALA A 47 -2.45 0.13 2.52
CA ALA A 47 -3.81 -0.38 2.71
C ALA A 47 -4.00 -1.80 2.15
N GLU A 48 -3.42 -2.11 0.98
CA GLU A 48 -3.42 -3.48 0.44
C GLU A 48 -2.71 -4.47 1.39
N ALA A 49 -1.53 -4.08 1.91
CA ALA A 49 -0.80 -4.90 2.86
C ALA A 49 -1.59 -5.12 4.16
N LEU A 50 -2.19 -4.07 4.71
CA LEU A 50 -3.04 -4.17 5.92
C LEU A 50 -4.26 -5.07 5.69
N ALA A 51 -4.89 -5.01 4.52
CA ALA A 51 -6.01 -5.88 4.18
C ALA A 51 -5.61 -7.37 4.20
N LEU A 52 -4.40 -7.70 3.71
CA LEU A 52 -3.86 -9.07 3.79
C LEU A 52 -3.52 -9.50 5.21
N LEU A 53 -3.31 -8.54 6.11
CA LEU A 53 -3.15 -8.78 7.55
C LEU A 53 -4.49 -8.87 8.31
N GLY A 54 -5.63 -8.73 7.62
CA GLY A 54 -6.96 -8.69 8.25
C GLY A 54 -7.29 -7.35 8.92
N LEU A 55 -6.51 -6.30 8.66
CA LEU A 55 -6.64 -4.94 9.21
C LEU A 55 -7.23 -3.96 8.18
N GLY A 56 -8.13 -4.44 7.32
CA GLY A 56 -8.78 -3.62 6.29
C GLY A 56 -9.85 -2.68 6.84
N PRO A 57 -10.57 -1.92 5.99
CA PRO A 57 -11.61 -0.96 6.41
C PRO A 57 -12.76 -1.56 7.24
N GLN A 58 -12.93 -2.88 7.23
CA GLN A 58 -13.89 -3.61 8.05
C GLN A 58 -13.41 -3.83 9.49
N TYR A 59 -12.16 -3.49 9.79
CA TYR A 59 -11.56 -3.50 11.12
C TYR A 59 -11.95 -2.20 11.84
N VAL A 60 -12.96 -2.27 12.71
CA VAL A 60 -13.44 -1.18 13.58
C VAL A 60 -13.11 -1.51 15.03
#